data_AF-A0ABD5VLI6-F1
#
_entry.id   AF-A0ABD5VLI6-F1
#
_cell.length_a   1.000
_cell.length_b   1.000
_cell.length_c   1.000
_cell.angle_alpha   90.00
_cell.angle_beta   90.00
_cell.angle_gamma   90.00
#
_symmetry.space_group_name_H-M   'P 1'
#
loop_
_entity.id
_entity.type
_entity.pdbx_description
1 polymer ?
#
loop_
_entity_poly.entity_id
_entity_poly.type
_entity_poly.pdbx_seq_one_letter_code
_entity_poly.pdbx_strand_id
1 'polypeptide(L)'
;MTSETSIPTLFQVRQLIQDNGLEGEEETSLSVLLGTFMGGFIIMYGDSSAGKDETANAVLACYPNEGAGEVFTVPNSSSPTVLFEKAETANAASIYVYPDSTNLPEHIEGLIKAHAEGEPFTHEWTEVAGGRHLEGRSLLPPDCIIYPWARNNDSFDINDHAEYRNRALILEVDGSMEQTERVNTRQALEKSGRYIRKTTYEEAAEIREHIGTIRPVVGRFGRKDSMGEILNPCIEAIDRMKPLPQHFPEARRDFPRLYKFIDAVTLYHHPDRMQTVDKNGNPVLLNAPADCWYGMKVFGEKMVLSALNLTDRDMILLQYLRDNSEEAFTVNELQQALRESGENVSDRDVKKSLKSMKHKGYANVQKGDSGLNEWSAGPFAARAEHKSHFDWQEIVDDAEVVVRDILNEEDAEEYVARFCRGDGLLVTHPFTGEVLNLVEQGSDEFEETLADAESDMADVFDEPVYAGASTESNDENSGLSGFLGSSGAGE
;
A
#
# COMPACT_ATOMS: atom_id res chain seq x y z
N MET A 1 16.76 5.73 -38.06
CA MET A 1 17.30 6.44 -36.88
C MET A 1 16.13 6.72 -35.98
N THR A 2 15.67 5.70 -35.27
CA THR A 2 14.76 5.84 -34.15
C THR A 2 15.57 6.51 -33.05
N SER A 3 15.13 7.67 -32.56
CA SER A 3 15.63 8.17 -31.29
C SER A 3 15.46 7.05 -30.28
N GLU A 4 16.52 6.71 -29.55
CA GLU A 4 16.39 5.93 -28.32
C GLU A 4 15.52 6.78 -27.38
N THR A 5 14.21 6.53 -27.38
CA THR A 5 13.29 7.17 -26.46
C THR A 5 13.58 6.56 -25.09
N SER A 6 14.40 7.24 -24.30
CA SER A 6 14.71 6.84 -22.93
C SER A 6 13.40 6.70 -22.14
N ILE A 7 13.21 5.57 -21.46
CA ILE A 7 12.08 5.39 -20.55
C ILE A 7 12.18 6.47 -19.46
N PRO A 8 11.13 7.28 -19.22
CA PRO A 8 11.12 8.21 -18.10
C PRO A 8 11.28 7.45 -16.78
N THR A 9 12.15 7.93 -15.90
CA THR A 9 12.33 7.32 -14.57
C THR A 9 11.13 7.63 -13.68
N LEU A 10 10.84 6.77 -12.69
CA LEU A 10 9.80 7.04 -11.69
C LEU A 10 10.05 8.35 -10.91
N PHE A 11 11.32 8.73 -10.74
CA PHE A 11 11.70 10.02 -10.17
C PHE A 11 11.23 11.21 -11.03
N GLN A 12 11.41 11.16 -12.36
CA GLN A 12 10.91 12.19 -13.26
C GLN A 12 9.37 12.25 -13.25
N VAL A 13 8.70 11.10 -13.16
CA VAL A 13 7.24 11.06 -13.02
C VAL A 13 6.79 11.73 -11.71
N ARG A 14 7.46 11.42 -10.60
CA ARG A 14 7.21 12.07 -9.31
C ARG A 14 7.41 13.58 -9.38
N GLN A 15 8.45 14.06 -10.06
CA GLN A 15 8.66 15.49 -10.27
C GLN A 15 7.50 16.13 -11.07
N LEU A 16 6.99 15.45 -12.09
CA LEU A 16 5.82 15.91 -12.83
C LEU A 16 4.57 15.97 -11.95
N ILE A 17 4.34 14.96 -11.10
CA ILE A 17 3.23 14.94 -10.13
C ILE A 17 3.33 16.16 -9.20
N GLN A 18 4.53 16.45 -8.68
CA GLN A 18 4.76 17.62 -7.81
C GLN A 18 4.51 18.96 -8.53
N ASP A 19 4.92 19.03 -9.80
CA ASP A 19 4.65 20.19 -10.65
C ASP A 19 3.17 20.38 -11.00
N ASN A 20 2.34 19.37 -10.76
CA ASN A 20 0.87 19.43 -10.90
C ASN A 20 0.17 19.76 -9.56
N GLY A 21 0.91 20.25 -8.56
CA GLY A 21 0.35 20.87 -7.36
C GLY A 21 0.41 20.00 -6.11
N LEU A 22 0.91 18.77 -6.21
CA LEU A 22 1.17 17.91 -5.05
C LEU A 22 2.50 18.30 -4.38
N GLU A 23 2.54 18.35 -3.06
CA GLU A 23 3.76 18.52 -2.27
C GLU A 23 3.75 17.40 -1.22
N GLY A 24 4.86 16.70 -1.01
CA GLY A 24 4.86 15.44 -0.26
C GLY A 24 4.14 14.30 -1.01
N GLU A 25 3.71 13.27 -0.27
CA GLU A 25 2.95 12.12 -0.79
C GLU A 25 3.66 11.34 -1.91
N GLU A 26 4.99 11.32 -1.90
CA GLU A 26 5.79 10.76 -2.98
C GLU A 26 5.49 9.28 -3.21
N GLU A 27 5.51 8.48 -2.15
CA GLU A 27 5.20 7.05 -2.19
C GLU A 27 3.73 6.79 -2.54
N THR A 28 2.82 7.55 -1.92
CA THR A 28 1.37 7.42 -2.10
C THR A 28 1.01 7.67 -3.55
N SER A 29 1.52 8.75 -4.14
CA SER A 29 1.24 9.12 -5.53
C SER A 29 1.82 8.14 -6.55
N LEU A 30 3.04 7.65 -6.35
CA LEU A 30 3.62 6.60 -7.21
C LEU A 30 2.87 5.26 -7.05
N SER A 31 2.42 4.93 -5.84
CA SER A 31 1.57 3.75 -5.60
C SER A 31 0.24 3.83 -6.32
N VAL A 32 -0.42 5.01 -6.29
CA VAL A 32 -1.66 5.23 -7.06
C VAL A 32 -1.39 5.08 -8.55
N LEU A 33 -0.33 5.72 -9.08
CA LEU A 33 0.01 5.66 -10.49
C LEU A 33 0.23 4.20 -10.94
N LEU A 34 1.14 3.47 -10.30
CA LEU A 34 1.46 2.10 -10.67
C LEU A 34 0.24 1.18 -10.49
N GLY A 35 -0.53 1.37 -9.41
CA GLY A 35 -1.76 0.65 -9.15
C GLY A 35 -2.81 0.81 -10.25
N THR A 36 -2.78 1.89 -11.03
CA THR A 36 -3.70 2.07 -12.16
C THR A 36 -3.43 1.15 -13.36
N PHE A 37 -2.25 0.54 -13.50
CA PHE A 37 -1.90 -0.30 -14.66
C PHE A 37 -2.38 -1.75 -14.56
N MET A 38 -2.20 -2.39 -13.41
CA MET A 38 -2.65 -3.78 -13.18
C MET A 38 -4.06 -3.87 -12.58
N GLY A 39 -4.67 -2.72 -12.39
CA GLY A 39 -6.04 -2.60 -11.97
C GLY A 39 -6.29 -2.96 -10.51
N GLY A 40 -7.55 -2.75 -10.11
CA GLY A 40 -8.01 -3.00 -8.75
C GLY A 40 -8.78 -1.83 -8.17
N PHE A 41 -9.10 -1.96 -6.89
CA PHE A 41 -9.86 -0.97 -6.15
C PHE A 41 -8.92 -0.22 -5.21
N ILE A 42 -8.62 1.04 -5.49
CA ILE A 42 -7.80 1.91 -4.66
C ILE A 42 -8.73 2.80 -3.84
N ILE A 43 -8.57 2.75 -2.52
CA ILE A 43 -9.22 3.68 -1.60
C ILE A 43 -8.17 4.66 -1.10
N MET A 44 -8.38 5.94 -1.42
CA MET A 44 -7.60 7.03 -0.83
C MET A 44 -8.23 7.35 0.52
N TYR A 45 -7.58 7.01 1.62
CA TYR A 45 -8.11 7.15 2.97
C TYR A 45 -7.44 8.29 3.71
N GLY A 46 -8.19 9.07 4.47
CA GLY A 46 -7.63 10.14 5.27
C GLY A 46 -8.66 11.15 5.73
N ASP A 47 -8.26 12.08 6.58
CA ASP A 47 -9.15 13.10 7.10
C ASP A 47 -9.70 14.01 5.99
N SER A 48 -10.84 14.62 6.24
CA SER A 48 -11.40 15.63 5.31
C SER A 48 -10.34 16.70 5.04
N SER A 49 -10.20 17.08 3.77
CA SER A 49 -9.24 18.10 3.32
C SER A 49 -7.74 17.71 3.40
N ALA A 50 -7.40 16.46 3.70
CA ALA A 50 -6.01 15.97 3.69
C ALA A 50 -5.42 15.75 2.28
N GLY A 51 -6.06 16.23 1.21
CA GLY A 51 -5.48 16.15 -0.15
C GLY A 51 -5.71 14.84 -0.92
N LYS A 52 -6.73 14.04 -0.57
CA LYS A 52 -7.10 12.80 -1.30
C LYS A 52 -7.35 13.05 -2.79
N ASP A 53 -8.21 14.02 -3.10
CA ASP A 53 -8.58 14.37 -4.47
C ASP A 53 -7.40 14.99 -5.22
N GLU A 54 -6.66 15.91 -4.58
CA GLU A 54 -5.42 16.49 -5.13
C GLU A 54 -4.40 15.42 -5.51
N THR A 55 -4.17 14.41 -4.67
CA THR A 55 -3.23 13.31 -4.95
C THR A 55 -3.66 12.53 -6.19
N ALA A 56 -4.93 12.12 -6.24
CA ALA A 56 -5.46 11.41 -7.41
C ALA A 56 -5.38 12.28 -8.68
N ASN A 57 -5.78 13.55 -8.62
CA ASN A 57 -5.76 14.46 -9.76
C ASN A 57 -4.34 14.73 -10.27
N ALA A 58 -3.36 14.88 -9.38
CA ALA A 58 -1.96 15.10 -9.75
C ALA A 58 -1.37 13.89 -10.49
N VAL A 59 -1.72 12.67 -10.06
CA VAL A 59 -1.37 11.42 -10.76
C VAL A 59 -2.05 11.33 -12.11
N LEU A 60 -3.34 11.64 -12.19
CA LEU A 60 -4.10 11.58 -13.43
C LEU A 60 -3.62 12.62 -14.47
N ALA A 61 -2.97 13.70 -14.04
CA ALA A 61 -2.35 14.69 -14.94
C ALA A 61 -1.08 14.16 -15.67
N CYS A 62 -0.56 13.00 -15.25
CA CYS A 62 0.49 12.25 -15.96
C CYS A 62 -0.06 11.45 -17.14
N TYR A 63 -1.38 11.31 -17.28
CA TYR A 63 -1.98 10.69 -18.45
C TYR A 63 -2.05 11.68 -19.63
N PRO A 64 -2.12 11.19 -20.88
CA PRO A 64 -2.29 12.04 -22.06
C PRO A 64 -3.53 12.96 -21.97
N ASN A 65 -3.30 14.28 -22.06
CA ASN A 65 -4.33 15.33 -21.89
C ASN A 65 -5.35 15.43 -23.04
N GLU A 66 -5.14 14.76 -24.16
CA GLU A 66 -5.96 14.93 -25.36
C GLU A 66 -6.52 13.59 -25.86
N GLY A 67 -7.81 13.35 -25.63
CA GLY A 67 -8.61 12.39 -26.40
C GLY A 67 -8.63 10.92 -25.94
N ALA A 68 -7.92 10.54 -24.87
CA ALA A 68 -7.76 9.12 -24.53
C ALA A 68 -8.95 8.47 -23.80
N GLY A 69 -9.96 9.24 -23.36
CA GLY A 69 -11.13 8.68 -22.65
C GLY A 69 -10.76 7.76 -21.50
N GLU A 70 -9.56 7.86 -20.95
CA GLU A 70 -8.91 6.83 -20.13
C GLU A 70 -9.38 6.90 -18.68
N VAL A 71 -9.79 8.10 -18.27
CA VAL A 71 -10.33 8.42 -16.96
C VAL A 71 -11.80 8.81 -17.10
N PHE A 72 -12.66 8.15 -16.33
CA PHE A 72 -14.06 8.50 -16.20
C PHE A 72 -14.35 8.93 -14.76
N THR A 73 -14.66 10.20 -14.57
CA THR A 73 -15.17 10.69 -13.28
C THR A 73 -16.63 10.35 -13.14
N VAL A 74 -16.95 9.51 -12.16
CA VAL A 74 -18.32 9.09 -11.87
C VAL A 74 -19.12 10.33 -11.40
N PRO A 75 -20.26 10.65 -12.03
CA PRO A 75 -21.07 11.79 -11.61
C PRO A 75 -21.58 11.61 -10.17
N ASN A 76 -21.51 12.66 -9.36
CA ASN A 76 -22.10 12.70 -8.02
C ASN A 76 -23.65 12.83 -8.05
N SER A 77 -24.31 12.27 -9.06
CA SER A 77 -25.76 12.40 -9.25
C SER A 77 -26.51 11.34 -8.46
N SER A 78 -27.64 11.72 -7.86
CA SER A 78 -28.53 10.79 -7.17
C SER A 78 -29.34 9.86 -8.10
N SER A 79 -29.31 10.09 -9.41
CA SER A 79 -30.07 9.30 -10.39
C SER A 79 -29.18 8.24 -11.07
N PRO A 80 -29.50 6.94 -10.96
CA PRO A 80 -28.82 5.88 -11.69
C PRO A 80 -28.80 6.16 -13.21
N THR A 81 -29.92 6.61 -13.77
CA THR A 81 -30.08 6.80 -15.23
C THR A 81 -29.00 7.70 -15.84
N VAL A 82 -28.59 8.76 -15.15
CA VAL A 82 -27.57 9.71 -15.65
C VAL A 82 -26.21 9.03 -15.82
N LEU A 83 -25.88 8.08 -14.95
CA LEU A 83 -24.65 7.31 -15.05
C LEU A 83 -24.68 6.38 -16.27
N PHE A 84 -25.79 5.67 -16.49
CA PHE A 84 -25.94 4.72 -17.59
C PHE A 84 -26.14 5.40 -18.96
N GLU A 85 -26.65 6.63 -19.01
CA GLU A 85 -26.65 7.45 -20.24
C GLU A 85 -25.22 7.66 -20.75
N LYS A 86 -24.22 7.70 -19.86
CA LYS A 86 -22.79 7.85 -20.18
C LYS A 86 -22.04 6.53 -20.37
N ALA A 87 -22.74 5.38 -20.48
CA ALA A 87 -22.11 4.07 -20.55
C ALA A 87 -21.07 3.91 -21.67
N GLU A 88 -21.25 4.53 -22.83
CA GLU A 88 -20.27 4.49 -23.92
C GLU A 88 -18.93 5.14 -23.52
N THR A 89 -19.00 6.33 -22.90
CA THR A 89 -17.82 7.04 -22.41
C THR A 89 -17.19 6.30 -21.23
N ALA A 90 -18.01 5.79 -20.32
CA ALA A 90 -17.55 5.04 -19.15
C ALA A 90 -16.84 3.75 -19.57
N ASN A 91 -17.44 2.95 -20.45
CA ASN A 91 -16.85 1.68 -20.92
C ASN A 91 -15.60 1.86 -21.82
N ALA A 92 -15.35 3.07 -22.33
CA ALA A 92 -14.10 3.40 -23.02
C ALA A 92 -12.95 3.72 -22.05
N ALA A 93 -13.28 4.07 -20.80
CA ALA A 93 -12.33 4.41 -19.76
C ALA A 93 -11.79 3.17 -19.04
N SER A 94 -10.52 3.25 -18.68
CA SER A 94 -9.81 2.23 -17.92
C SER A 94 -9.77 2.57 -16.43
N ILE A 95 -9.92 3.84 -16.06
CA ILE A 95 -9.84 4.31 -14.68
C ILE A 95 -11.14 5.01 -14.33
N TYR A 96 -11.81 4.55 -13.28
CA TYR A 96 -12.98 5.24 -12.73
C TYR A 96 -12.57 5.99 -11.48
N VAL A 97 -12.88 7.28 -11.44
CA VAL A 97 -12.66 8.13 -10.26
C VAL A 97 -14.01 8.47 -9.68
N TYR A 98 -14.26 7.99 -8.47
CA TYR A 98 -15.48 8.32 -7.75
C TYR A 98 -15.31 9.63 -6.97
N PRO A 99 -16.38 10.41 -6.83
CA PRO A 99 -16.33 11.63 -6.04
C PRO A 99 -16.32 11.30 -4.54
N ASP A 100 -15.66 12.14 -3.74
CA ASP A 100 -15.79 12.10 -2.28
C ASP A 100 -17.27 12.24 -1.91
N SER A 101 -17.83 11.17 -1.37
CA SER A 101 -19.27 11.04 -1.16
C SER A 101 -19.55 11.00 0.33
N THR A 102 -20.33 11.98 0.81
CA THR A 102 -20.77 12.02 2.21
C THR A 102 -21.71 10.86 2.54
N ASN A 103 -22.43 10.34 1.54
CA ASN A 103 -23.23 9.11 1.60
C ASN A 103 -22.99 8.30 0.33
N LEU A 104 -22.97 6.97 0.42
CA LEU A 104 -22.88 6.08 -0.75
C LEU A 104 -24.29 5.68 -1.21
N PRO A 105 -24.80 6.16 -2.37
CA PRO A 105 -26.09 5.72 -2.88
C PRO A 105 -26.05 4.22 -3.19
N GLU A 106 -27.15 3.49 -2.93
CA GLU A 106 -27.24 2.03 -3.10
C GLU A 106 -26.82 1.56 -4.51
N HIS A 107 -27.14 2.32 -5.56
CA HIS A 107 -26.75 1.99 -6.93
C HIS A 107 -25.24 2.16 -7.18
N ILE A 108 -24.59 3.09 -6.50
CA ILE A 108 -23.13 3.28 -6.55
C ILE A 108 -22.45 2.19 -5.71
N GLU A 109 -23.02 1.85 -4.55
CA GLU A 109 -22.56 0.73 -3.73
C GLU A 109 -22.58 -0.59 -4.53
N GLY A 110 -23.71 -0.88 -5.19
CA GLY A 110 -23.88 -2.05 -6.04
C GLY A 110 -22.92 -2.07 -7.23
N LEU A 111 -22.69 -0.92 -7.87
CA LEU A 111 -21.73 -0.77 -8.95
C LEU A 111 -20.30 -1.07 -8.50
N ILE A 112 -19.85 -0.45 -7.41
CA ILE A 112 -18.50 -0.68 -6.87
C ILE A 112 -18.31 -2.15 -6.48
N LYS A 113 -19.33 -2.81 -5.91
CA LYS A 113 -19.26 -4.25 -5.59
C LYS A 113 -19.08 -5.08 -6.86
N ALA A 114 -19.94 -4.88 -7.86
CA ALA A 114 -19.86 -5.62 -9.12
C ALA A 114 -18.50 -5.41 -9.78
N HIS A 115 -18.04 -4.17 -9.88
CA HIS A 115 -16.75 -3.85 -10.50
C HIS A 115 -15.55 -4.39 -9.71
N ALA A 116 -15.60 -4.36 -8.37
CA ALA A 116 -14.57 -4.97 -7.53
C ALA A 116 -14.54 -6.51 -7.64
N GLU A 117 -15.61 -7.14 -8.12
CA GLU A 117 -15.68 -8.56 -8.47
C GLU A 117 -15.31 -8.85 -9.93
N GLY A 118 -15.03 -7.81 -10.72
CA GLY A 118 -14.77 -7.92 -12.15
C GLY A 118 -16.01 -8.25 -12.97
N GLU A 119 -17.19 -7.95 -12.43
CA GLU A 119 -18.49 -8.23 -13.06
C GLU A 119 -19.13 -6.95 -13.60
N PRO A 120 -19.85 -7.02 -14.73
CA PRO A 120 -20.60 -5.89 -15.26
C PRO A 120 -21.81 -5.57 -14.37
N PHE A 121 -22.18 -4.29 -14.32
CA PHE A 121 -23.38 -3.84 -13.60
C PHE A 121 -24.40 -3.29 -14.61
N THR A 122 -25.62 -3.85 -14.61
CA THR A 122 -26.67 -3.51 -15.58
C THR A 122 -27.80 -2.76 -14.91
N HIS A 123 -28.26 -1.68 -15.56
CA HIS A 123 -29.48 -0.97 -15.16
C HIS A 123 -30.46 -0.94 -16.33
N GLU A 124 -31.71 -1.31 -16.03
CA GLU A 124 -32.83 -1.29 -16.96
C GLU A 124 -33.78 -0.16 -16.60
N TRP A 125 -34.18 0.65 -17.58
CA TRP A 125 -35.23 1.65 -17.40
C TRP A 125 -36.20 1.68 -18.58
N THR A 126 -37.39 2.24 -18.33
CA THR A 126 -38.42 2.40 -19.37
C THR A 126 -38.30 3.80 -19.96
N GLU A 127 -38.02 3.90 -21.25
CA GLU A 127 -38.08 5.16 -21.97
C GLU A 127 -39.55 5.50 -22.32
N VAL A 128 -40.02 6.71 -21.98
CA VAL A 128 -41.42 7.12 -22.20
C VAL A 128 -41.63 7.71 -23.59
N ALA A 129 -40.56 8.01 -24.33
CA ALA A 129 -40.60 8.62 -25.64
C ALA A 129 -40.83 7.58 -26.76
N GLY A 130 -42.10 7.25 -27.04
CA GLY A 130 -42.50 6.62 -28.31
C GLY A 130 -43.02 5.17 -28.24
N GLY A 131 -42.96 4.53 -27.08
CA GLY A 131 -43.46 3.16 -26.86
C GLY A 131 -42.71 2.53 -25.69
N ARG A 132 -43.35 1.63 -24.94
CA ARG A 132 -42.67 0.93 -23.83
C ARG A 132 -41.60 0.00 -24.39
N HIS A 133 -40.38 0.50 -24.51
CA HIS A 133 -39.18 -0.31 -24.69
C HIS A 133 -38.36 -0.25 -23.40
N LEU A 134 -37.94 -1.43 -22.93
CA LEU A 134 -36.95 -1.58 -21.88
C LEU A 134 -35.59 -1.44 -22.58
N GLU A 135 -34.87 -0.36 -22.30
CA GLU A 135 -33.45 -0.28 -22.64
C GLU A 135 -32.64 -0.64 -21.40
N GLY A 136 -31.79 -1.66 -21.54
CA GLY A 136 -30.81 -2.04 -20.54
C GLY A 136 -29.42 -1.60 -21.01
N ARG A 137 -28.68 -0.89 -20.15
CA ARG A 137 -27.27 -0.59 -20.40
C ARG A 137 -26.41 -1.17 -19.29
N SER A 138 -25.26 -1.70 -19.68
CA SER A 138 -24.28 -2.27 -18.77
C SER A 138 -23.04 -1.40 -18.70
N LEU A 139 -22.53 -1.22 -17.49
CA LEU A 139 -21.21 -0.67 -17.23
C LEU A 139 -20.26 -1.83 -17.00
N LEU A 140 -19.27 -1.94 -17.87
CA LEU A 140 -18.19 -2.92 -17.74
C LEU A 140 -17.27 -2.50 -16.58
N PRO A 141 -16.65 -3.47 -15.89
CA PRO A 141 -15.64 -3.16 -14.89
C PRO A 141 -14.47 -2.39 -15.54
N PRO A 142 -14.05 -1.25 -14.98
CA PRO A 142 -12.82 -0.59 -15.41
C PRO A 142 -11.61 -1.43 -15.00
N ASP A 143 -10.43 -1.10 -15.54
CA ASP A 143 -9.18 -1.67 -15.07
C ASP A 143 -8.94 -1.25 -13.61
N CYS A 144 -9.08 0.04 -13.30
CA CYS A 144 -8.86 0.59 -11.96
C CYS A 144 -10.04 1.44 -11.45
N ILE A 145 -10.31 1.36 -10.16
CA ILE A 145 -11.22 2.23 -9.42
C ILE A 145 -10.42 3.02 -8.40
N ILE A 146 -10.56 4.35 -8.40
CA ILE A 146 -10.06 5.23 -7.35
C ILE A 146 -11.26 5.81 -6.60
N TYR A 147 -11.28 5.60 -5.28
CA TYR A 147 -12.35 6.05 -4.40
C TYR A 147 -11.80 6.82 -3.20
N PRO A 148 -11.94 8.15 -3.17
CA PRO A 148 -11.67 8.96 -1.99
C PRO A 148 -12.62 8.61 -0.85
N TRP A 149 -12.06 8.33 0.33
CA TRP A 149 -12.81 7.97 1.53
C TRP A 149 -12.37 8.81 2.73
N ALA A 150 -13.29 9.60 3.26
CA ALA A 150 -13.04 10.41 4.46
C ALA A 150 -13.10 9.57 5.76
N ARG A 151 -12.01 9.60 6.55
CA ARG A 151 -11.88 8.88 7.84
C ARG A 151 -12.90 9.33 8.89
N ASN A 152 -13.27 10.61 8.85
CA ASN A 152 -14.17 11.28 9.78
C ASN A 152 -15.63 11.31 9.30
N ASN A 153 -16.02 10.47 8.34
CA ASN A 153 -17.42 10.35 7.95
C ASN A 153 -18.23 9.62 9.05
N ASP A 154 -19.07 10.37 9.76
CA ASP A 154 -19.90 9.88 10.86
C ASP A 154 -21.05 8.96 10.42
N SER A 155 -21.37 8.95 9.13
CA SER A 155 -22.47 8.16 8.57
C SER A 155 -22.01 6.83 7.96
N PHE A 156 -20.70 6.65 7.74
CA PHE A 156 -20.16 5.55 6.92
C PHE A 156 -18.71 5.22 7.29
N ASP A 157 -18.49 4.12 8.03
CA ASP A 157 -17.15 3.64 8.41
C ASP A 157 -16.70 2.50 7.48
N ILE A 158 -15.50 2.60 6.92
CA ILE A 158 -14.91 1.55 6.06
C ILE A 158 -14.82 0.19 6.78
N ASN A 159 -14.69 0.20 8.12
CA ASN A 159 -14.65 -1.01 8.91
C ASN A 159 -16.01 -1.73 8.99
N ASP A 160 -17.12 -1.01 8.81
CA ASP A 160 -18.46 -1.60 8.73
C ASP A 160 -18.66 -2.32 7.40
N HIS A 161 -17.81 -2.04 6.41
CA HIS A 161 -17.80 -2.67 5.10
C HIS A 161 -16.53 -3.49 4.87
N ALA A 162 -16.36 -4.54 5.68
CA ALA A 162 -15.23 -5.46 5.58
C ALA A 162 -15.02 -6.02 4.16
N GLU A 163 -16.09 -6.17 3.37
CA GLU A 163 -16.02 -6.55 1.95
C GLU A 163 -15.18 -5.59 1.09
N TYR A 164 -15.34 -4.28 1.26
CA TYR A 164 -14.63 -3.26 0.48
C TYR A 164 -13.18 -3.17 0.92
N ARG A 165 -12.98 -3.06 2.23
CA ARG A 165 -11.66 -3.06 2.84
C ARG A 165 -10.85 -4.29 2.42
N ASN A 166 -11.51 -5.45 2.33
CA ASN A 166 -10.84 -6.68 1.94
C ASN A 166 -10.55 -6.80 0.45
N ARG A 167 -11.13 -5.97 -0.40
CA ARG A 167 -10.86 -5.96 -1.85
C ARG A 167 -9.98 -4.80 -2.26
N ALA A 168 -10.03 -3.70 -1.53
CA ALA A 168 -9.29 -2.49 -1.83
C ALA A 168 -7.83 -2.51 -1.37
N LEU A 169 -6.98 -1.85 -2.14
CA LEU A 169 -5.72 -1.27 -1.70
C LEU A 169 -6.05 0.06 -1.00
N ILE A 170 -5.75 0.17 0.29
CA ILE A 170 -6.00 1.39 1.07
C ILE A 170 -4.69 2.15 1.16
N LEU A 171 -4.69 3.40 0.69
CA LEU A 171 -3.55 4.30 0.75
C LEU A 171 -3.94 5.49 1.63
N GLU A 172 -3.23 5.70 2.73
CA GLU A 172 -3.46 6.82 3.63
C GLU A 172 -2.76 8.09 3.10
N VAL A 173 -3.44 9.23 3.21
CA VAL A 173 -2.83 10.56 2.97
C VAL A 173 -2.47 11.23 4.29
N ASP A 174 -1.33 11.90 4.29
CA ASP A 174 -0.72 12.60 5.40
C ASP A 174 -1.53 13.86 5.77
N GLY A 175 -2.16 13.80 6.94
CA GLY A 175 -2.93 14.89 7.55
C GLY A 175 -2.13 15.75 8.53
N SER A 176 -0.80 15.61 8.59
CA SER A 176 0.04 16.25 9.60
C SER A 176 0.12 17.77 9.45
N MET A 177 0.53 18.43 10.54
CA MET A 177 0.80 19.87 10.54
C MET A 177 1.96 20.23 9.60
N GLU A 178 3.03 19.43 9.59
CA GLU A 178 4.18 19.67 8.71
C GLU A 178 3.76 19.63 7.25
N GLN A 179 3.01 18.60 6.86
CA GLN A 179 2.49 18.48 5.51
C GLN A 179 1.61 19.67 5.12
N THR A 180 0.75 20.12 6.05
CA THR A 180 -0.07 21.31 5.86
C THR A 180 0.78 22.58 5.61
N GLU A 181 1.88 22.76 6.36
CA GLU A 181 2.79 23.89 6.17
C GLU A 181 3.53 23.84 4.82
N ARG A 182 3.99 22.65 4.40
CA ARG A 182 4.61 22.43 3.09
C ARG A 182 3.66 22.80 1.95
N VAL A 183 2.43 22.27 1.98
CA VAL A 183 1.39 22.57 0.98
C VAL A 183 1.04 24.06 0.94
N ASN A 184 0.84 24.70 2.09
CA ASN A 184 0.55 26.15 2.14
C ASN A 184 1.68 26.99 1.55
N THR A 185 2.93 26.64 1.86
CA THR A 185 4.12 27.30 1.32
C THR A 185 4.18 27.13 -0.20
N ARG A 186 3.97 25.90 -0.67
CA ARG A 186 3.95 25.55 -2.10
C ARG A 186 2.88 26.36 -2.86
N GLN A 187 1.65 26.42 -2.34
CA GLN A 187 0.55 27.19 -2.93
C GLN A 187 0.85 28.70 -2.95
N ALA A 188 1.46 29.24 -1.89
CA ALA A 188 1.86 30.65 -1.82
C ALA A 188 2.95 31.00 -2.85
N LEU A 189 3.94 30.11 -3.03
CA LEU A 189 4.97 30.25 -4.07
C LEU A 189 4.37 30.23 -5.47
N GLU A 190 3.40 29.35 -5.70
CA GLU A 190 2.68 29.25 -6.96
C GLU A 190 1.89 30.53 -7.27
N LYS A 191 1.12 31.02 -6.28
CA LYS A 191 0.32 32.22 -6.42
C LYS A 191 1.15 33.49 -6.62
N SER A 192 2.35 33.52 -6.06
CA SER A 192 3.32 34.62 -6.24
C SER A 192 4.14 34.51 -7.52
N GLY A 193 3.98 33.43 -8.31
CA GLY A 193 4.77 33.18 -9.52
C GLY A 193 6.24 32.87 -9.24
N ARG A 194 6.56 32.47 -8.01
CA ARG A 194 7.91 32.12 -7.56
C ARG A 194 8.20 30.63 -7.57
N TYR A 195 7.18 29.80 -7.76
CA TYR A 195 7.39 28.37 -7.93
C TYR A 195 8.16 28.09 -9.23
N ILE A 196 9.22 27.30 -9.12
CA ILE A 196 10.03 26.85 -10.25
C ILE A 196 9.65 25.40 -10.50
N ARG A 197 9.11 25.13 -11.70
CA ARG A 197 8.80 23.77 -12.14
C ARG A 197 10.08 22.93 -12.20
N LYS A 198 9.99 21.69 -11.74
CA LYS A 198 11.08 20.72 -11.78
C LYS A 198 11.18 20.02 -13.14
N THR A 199 10.07 19.94 -13.86
CA THR A 199 9.94 19.26 -15.15
C THR A 199 9.65 20.26 -16.26
N THR A 200 10.35 20.11 -17.38
CA THR A 200 10.11 20.87 -18.62
C THR A 200 8.83 20.43 -19.33
N TYR A 201 8.37 21.22 -20.32
CA TYR A 201 7.18 20.84 -21.08
C TYR A 201 7.43 19.60 -21.95
N GLU A 202 8.65 19.48 -22.48
CA GLU A 202 9.11 18.36 -23.28
C GLU A 202 9.16 17.07 -22.45
N GLU A 203 9.81 17.08 -21.27
CA GLU A 203 9.84 15.92 -20.37
C GLU A 203 8.42 15.52 -19.93
N ALA A 204 7.56 16.49 -19.65
CA ALA A 204 6.17 16.21 -19.29
C ALA A 204 5.37 15.59 -20.46
N ALA A 205 5.71 15.90 -21.71
CA ALA A 205 5.10 15.27 -22.88
C ALA A 205 5.62 13.84 -23.06
N GLU A 206 6.93 13.62 -22.89
CA GLU A 206 7.55 12.29 -22.96
C GLU A 206 6.99 11.34 -21.90
N ILE A 207 6.80 11.80 -20.65
CA ILE A 207 6.16 11.02 -19.58
C ILE A 207 4.74 10.61 -19.98
N ARG A 208 3.93 11.55 -20.47
CA ARG A 208 2.55 11.27 -20.88
C ARG A 208 2.49 10.31 -22.05
N GLU A 209 3.35 10.49 -23.05
CA GLU A 209 3.46 9.60 -24.20
C GLU A 209 3.81 8.19 -23.75
N HIS A 210 4.82 8.03 -22.90
CA HIS A 210 5.22 6.74 -22.34
C HIS A 210 4.07 6.06 -21.59
N ILE A 211 3.40 6.77 -20.68
CA ILE A 211 2.24 6.23 -19.93
C ILE A 211 1.14 5.76 -20.91
N GLY A 212 0.87 6.51 -21.97
CA GLY A 212 -0.08 6.13 -23.01
C GLY A 212 0.25 4.82 -23.75
N THR A 213 1.52 4.39 -23.76
CA THR A 213 1.94 3.12 -24.38
C THR A 213 1.68 1.89 -23.51
N ILE A 214 1.43 2.05 -22.21
CA ILE A 214 1.30 0.94 -21.26
C ILE A 214 -0.01 0.16 -21.48
N ARG A 215 -1.12 0.85 -21.74
CA ARG A 215 -2.45 0.23 -21.86
C ARG A 215 -2.55 -0.89 -22.91
N PRO A 216 -2.02 -0.73 -24.15
CA PRO A 216 -1.94 -1.84 -25.10
C PRO A 216 -1.22 -3.08 -24.56
N VAL A 217 -0.19 -2.88 -23.71
CA VAL A 217 0.60 -3.96 -23.12
C VAL A 217 -0.17 -4.64 -21.99
N VAL A 218 -0.89 -3.87 -21.16
CA VAL A 218 -1.84 -4.40 -20.16
C VAL A 218 -2.84 -5.35 -20.81
N GLY A 219 -3.43 -4.94 -21.95
CA GLY A 219 -4.36 -5.82 -22.68
C GLY A 219 -3.72 -7.13 -23.17
N ARG A 220 -2.41 -7.12 -23.44
CA ARG A 220 -1.67 -8.29 -23.97
C ARG A 220 -1.16 -9.24 -22.89
N PHE A 221 -0.81 -8.75 -21.71
CA PHE A 221 -0.17 -9.55 -20.65
C PHE A 221 -0.76 -9.39 -19.24
N GLY A 222 -1.47 -8.30 -18.95
CA GLY A 222 -1.90 -7.94 -17.58
C GLY A 222 -3.30 -8.40 -17.18
N ARG A 223 -4.11 -8.94 -18.10
CA ARG A 223 -5.49 -9.36 -17.82
C ARG A 223 -5.65 -10.88 -17.83
N LYS A 224 -6.69 -11.37 -17.17
CA LYS A 224 -7.01 -12.81 -17.10
C LYS A 224 -7.30 -13.43 -18.48
N ASP A 225 -7.81 -12.62 -19.40
CA ASP A 225 -8.13 -12.99 -20.79
C ASP A 225 -7.05 -12.54 -21.80
N SER A 226 -5.87 -12.15 -21.30
CA SER A 226 -4.73 -11.77 -22.13
C SER A 226 -4.17 -12.94 -22.94
N MET A 227 -3.47 -12.60 -24.02
CA MET A 227 -2.84 -13.58 -24.94
C MET A 227 -1.53 -14.14 -24.40
N GLY A 228 -0.96 -13.50 -23.38
CA GLY A 228 0.23 -13.93 -22.67
C GLY A 228 0.13 -13.59 -21.20
N GLU A 229 1.20 -13.87 -20.46
CA GLU A 229 1.28 -13.65 -19.03
C GLU A 229 2.58 -12.92 -18.64
N ILE A 230 2.58 -12.29 -17.47
CA ILE A 230 3.80 -11.77 -16.85
C ILE A 230 4.38 -12.89 -16.00
N LEU A 231 5.63 -13.27 -16.27
CA LEU A 231 6.36 -14.23 -15.44
C LEU A 231 7.35 -13.48 -14.56
N ASN A 232 7.32 -13.79 -13.28
CA ASN A 232 8.22 -13.21 -12.29
C ASN A 232 9.21 -14.25 -11.73
N PRO A 233 10.45 -14.29 -12.24
CA PRO A 233 11.48 -15.22 -11.76
C PRO A 233 11.94 -14.97 -10.32
N CYS A 234 11.71 -13.77 -9.79
CA CYS A 234 12.19 -13.33 -8.48
C CYS A 234 11.20 -13.67 -7.34
N ILE A 235 9.94 -13.98 -7.66
CA ILE A 235 8.86 -14.02 -6.66
C ILE A 235 9.03 -15.15 -5.63
N GLU A 236 9.64 -16.27 -6.02
CA GLU A 236 9.89 -17.38 -5.10
C GLU A 236 10.92 -17.04 -4.03
N ALA A 237 11.96 -16.28 -4.39
CA ALA A 237 12.95 -15.78 -3.44
C ALA A 237 12.32 -14.78 -2.47
N ILE A 238 11.50 -13.86 -2.99
CA ILE A 238 10.73 -12.91 -2.18
C ILE A 238 9.83 -13.65 -1.19
N ASP A 239 9.09 -14.68 -1.61
CA ASP A 239 8.23 -15.46 -0.68
C ASP A 239 9.04 -16.13 0.45
N ARG A 240 10.22 -16.68 0.14
CA ARG A 240 11.11 -17.30 1.16
C ARG A 240 11.54 -16.32 2.25
N MET A 241 11.73 -15.04 1.88
CA MET A 241 12.08 -13.96 2.82
C MET A 241 10.89 -13.54 3.68
N LYS A 242 9.68 -14.05 3.42
CA LYS A 242 8.45 -13.79 4.18
C LYS A 242 8.23 -12.29 4.38
N PRO A 243 8.04 -11.51 3.30
CA PRO A 243 7.88 -10.07 3.39
C PRO A 243 6.68 -9.68 4.26
N LEU A 244 5.63 -10.51 4.25
CA LEU A 244 4.41 -10.29 5.01
C LEU A 244 4.35 -11.14 6.29
N PRO A 245 3.82 -10.59 7.40
CA PRO A 245 3.67 -11.30 8.66
C PRO A 245 2.66 -12.47 8.52
N GLN A 246 3.19 -13.70 8.51
CA GLN A 246 2.42 -14.93 8.29
C GLN A 246 1.43 -15.28 9.41
N HIS A 247 1.47 -14.55 10.53
CA HIS A 247 0.54 -14.72 11.64
C HIS A 247 -0.89 -14.28 11.30
N PHE A 248 -1.06 -13.45 10.27
CA PHE A 248 -2.35 -12.94 9.83
C PHE A 248 -2.87 -13.69 8.59
N PRO A 249 -4.12 -14.19 8.59
CA PRO A 249 -4.76 -14.74 7.39
C PRO A 249 -4.77 -13.76 6.21
N GLU A 250 -4.77 -12.45 6.49
CA GLU A 250 -4.68 -11.35 5.53
C GLU A 250 -3.44 -11.44 4.64
N ALA A 251 -2.31 -11.97 5.15
CA ALA A 251 -1.08 -12.15 4.37
C ALA A 251 -1.31 -13.00 3.10
N ARG A 252 -2.24 -13.96 3.13
CA ARG A 252 -2.61 -14.78 1.96
C ARG A 252 -3.22 -13.99 0.83
N ARG A 253 -3.87 -12.87 1.15
CA ARG A 253 -4.49 -11.95 0.19
C ARG A 253 -3.50 -10.87 -0.22
N ASP A 254 -2.74 -10.37 0.73
CA ASP A 254 -1.85 -9.22 0.49
C ASP A 254 -0.62 -9.63 -0.34
N PHE A 255 -0.16 -10.88 -0.24
CA PHE A 255 0.94 -11.36 -1.10
C PHE A 255 0.61 -11.31 -2.60
N PRO A 256 -0.57 -11.80 -3.08
CA PRO A 256 -1.01 -11.56 -4.45
C PRO A 256 -1.10 -10.08 -4.86
N ARG A 257 -1.36 -9.16 -3.93
CA ARG A 257 -1.40 -7.72 -4.24
C ARG A 257 0.00 -7.17 -4.47
N LEU A 258 0.97 -7.57 -3.64
CA LEU A 258 2.38 -7.23 -3.85
C LEU A 258 2.87 -7.68 -5.22
N TYR A 259 2.62 -8.95 -5.56
CA TYR A 259 3.02 -9.51 -6.84
C TYR A 259 2.39 -8.74 -8.01
N LYS A 260 1.09 -8.44 -7.96
CA LYS A 260 0.43 -7.61 -8.99
C LYS A 260 0.98 -6.19 -9.07
N PHE A 261 1.42 -5.63 -7.95
CA PHE A 261 2.03 -4.31 -7.93
C PHE A 261 3.41 -4.34 -8.60
N ILE A 262 4.21 -5.38 -8.34
CA ILE A 262 5.48 -5.63 -9.03
C ILE A 262 5.27 -5.81 -10.54
N ASP A 263 4.23 -6.55 -10.96
CA ASP A 263 3.85 -6.67 -12.37
C ASP A 263 3.51 -5.31 -13.00
N ALA A 264 2.87 -4.40 -12.24
CA ALA A 264 2.59 -3.06 -12.71
C ALA A 264 3.87 -2.25 -12.98
N VAL A 265 4.91 -2.47 -12.18
CA VAL A 265 6.24 -1.89 -12.42
C VAL A 265 6.87 -2.48 -13.69
N THR A 266 6.74 -3.78 -13.94
CA THR A 266 7.19 -4.39 -15.20
C THR A 266 6.47 -3.80 -16.41
N LEU A 267 5.16 -3.55 -16.29
CA LEU A 267 4.38 -2.91 -17.36
C LEU A 267 4.81 -1.47 -17.62
N TYR A 268 5.18 -0.72 -16.58
CA TYR A 268 5.79 0.59 -16.75
C TYR A 268 7.08 0.48 -17.57
N HIS A 269 7.99 -0.41 -17.17
CA HIS A 269 9.26 -0.61 -17.87
C HIS A 269 9.18 -1.51 -19.12
N HIS A 270 7.98 -1.82 -19.63
CA HIS A 270 7.79 -2.79 -20.72
C HIS A 270 8.65 -2.56 -21.98
N PRO A 271 9.07 -1.34 -22.37
CA PRO A 271 9.93 -1.16 -23.56
C PRO A 271 11.30 -1.84 -23.40
N ASP A 272 11.81 -1.94 -22.16
CA ASP A 272 13.11 -2.54 -21.84
C ASP A 272 13.00 -3.99 -21.39
N ARG A 273 11.78 -4.49 -21.17
CA ARG A 273 11.53 -5.86 -20.69
C ARG A 273 11.54 -6.86 -21.83
N MET A 274 12.03 -8.06 -21.54
CA MET A 274 12.12 -9.13 -22.52
C MET A 274 10.73 -9.75 -22.73
N GLN A 275 10.28 -9.73 -23.99
CA GLN A 275 9.10 -10.45 -24.44
C GLN A 275 9.56 -11.68 -25.22
N THR A 276 9.23 -12.87 -24.73
CA THR A 276 9.63 -14.14 -25.36
C THR A 276 8.48 -15.16 -25.26
N VAL A 277 8.79 -16.43 -25.44
CA VAL A 277 7.87 -17.55 -25.20
C VAL A 277 8.42 -18.47 -24.12
N ASP A 278 7.55 -18.98 -23.26
CA ASP A 278 7.93 -20.04 -22.32
C ASP A 278 8.25 -21.36 -23.07
N LYS A 279 8.74 -22.36 -22.33
CA LYS A 279 8.96 -23.72 -22.88
C LYS A 279 7.70 -24.37 -23.48
N ASN A 280 6.51 -23.88 -23.16
CA ASN A 280 5.23 -24.38 -23.69
C ASN A 280 4.77 -23.61 -24.95
N GLY A 281 5.48 -22.54 -25.35
CA GLY A 281 5.15 -21.69 -26.48
C GLY A 281 4.15 -20.56 -26.17
N ASN A 282 3.86 -20.30 -24.89
CA ASN A 282 3.00 -19.20 -24.46
C ASN A 282 3.79 -17.87 -24.50
N PRO A 283 3.22 -16.77 -25.00
CA PRO A 283 3.85 -15.46 -24.94
C PRO A 283 4.01 -14.99 -23.49
N VAL A 284 5.21 -14.52 -23.14
CA VAL A 284 5.52 -14.05 -21.79
C VAL A 284 6.22 -12.70 -21.81
N LEU A 285 5.93 -11.88 -20.80
CA LEU A 285 6.68 -10.68 -20.45
C LEU A 285 7.45 -10.97 -19.16
N LEU A 286 8.77 -10.84 -19.18
CA LEU A 286 9.61 -11.21 -18.03
C LEU A 286 9.83 -10.01 -17.11
N ASN A 287 9.52 -10.19 -15.83
CA ASN A 287 9.90 -9.28 -14.75
C ASN A 287 11.42 -9.32 -14.54
N ALA A 288 12.03 -8.18 -14.22
CA ALA A 288 13.44 -8.08 -13.86
C ALA A 288 13.61 -7.87 -12.34
N PRO A 289 14.75 -8.23 -11.72
CA PRO A 289 15.01 -7.94 -10.31
C PRO A 289 14.80 -6.47 -9.93
N ALA A 290 15.14 -5.55 -10.85
CA ALA A 290 14.85 -4.12 -10.71
C ALA A 290 13.36 -3.80 -10.49
N ASP A 291 12.43 -4.50 -11.15
CA ASP A 291 10.99 -4.30 -10.95
C ASP A 291 10.55 -4.68 -9.55
N CYS A 292 11.09 -5.78 -9.02
CA CYS A 292 10.86 -6.22 -7.66
C CYS A 292 11.38 -5.19 -6.65
N TRP A 293 12.58 -4.64 -6.90
CA TRP A 293 13.16 -3.59 -6.06
C TRP A 293 12.29 -2.33 -6.03
N TYR A 294 11.88 -1.82 -7.20
CA TYR A 294 10.96 -0.68 -7.28
C TYR A 294 9.61 -0.98 -6.63
N GLY A 295 9.04 -2.17 -6.83
CA GLY A 295 7.78 -2.57 -6.22
C GLY A 295 7.86 -2.59 -4.68
N MET A 296 8.97 -3.10 -4.14
CA MET A 296 9.23 -3.10 -2.70
C MET A 296 9.43 -1.68 -2.16
N LYS A 297 10.21 -0.86 -2.87
CA LYS A 297 10.52 0.52 -2.48
C LYS A 297 9.32 1.47 -2.53
N VAL A 298 8.45 1.32 -3.52
CA VAL A 298 7.30 2.23 -3.68
C VAL A 298 6.12 1.79 -2.83
N PHE A 299 5.88 0.49 -2.70
CA PHE A 299 4.65 -0.04 -2.11
C PHE A 299 4.88 -1.13 -1.05
N GLY A 300 5.86 -2.01 -1.26
CA GLY A 300 6.08 -3.15 -0.38
C GLY A 300 6.30 -2.75 1.08
N GLU A 301 7.11 -1.72 1.34
CA GLU A 301 7.35 -1.18 2.70
C GLU A 301 6.03 -0.83 3.43
N LYS A 302 5.17 -0.02 2.80
CA LYS A 302 3.84 0.33 3.32
C LYS A 302 2.93 -0.87 3.50
N MET A 303 2.99 -1.84 2.58
CA MET A 303 2.15 -3.02 2.66
C MET A 303 2.58 -3.96 3.81
N VAL A 304 3.87 -4.07 4.09
CA VAL A 304 4.37 -4.81 5.27
C VAL A 304 3.86 -4.16 6.55
N LEU A 305 3.95 -2.84 6.66
CA LEU A 305 3.40 -2.08 7.79
C LEU A 305 1.88 -2.22 7.90
N SER A 306 1.16 -2.11 6.78
CA SER A 306 -0.30 -2.25 6.71
C SER A 306 -0.79 -3.67 7.03
N ALA A 307 0.01 -4.71 6.79
CA ALA A 307 -0.32 -6.09 7.13
C ALA A 307 -0.37 -6.34 8.64
N LEU A 308 0.26 -5.48 9.46
CA LEU A 308 0.02 -5.43 10.90
C LEU A 308 -1.39 -4.93 11.25
N ASN A 309 -2.13 -4.43 10.26
CA ASN A 309 -3.49 -3.92 10.38
C ASN A 309 -3.53 -2.78 11.42
N LEU A 310 -2.59 -1.87 11.36
CA LEU A 310 -2.49 -0.69 12.20
C LEU A 310 -2.42 0.54 11.27
N THR A 311 -3.14 1.60 11.61
CA THR A 311 -2.95 2.92 10.97
C THR A 311 -1.67 3.56 11.50
N ASP A 312 -1.12 4.57 10.82
CA ASP A 312 0.11 5.26 11.29
C ASP A 312 -0.07 5.79 12.73
N ARG A 313 -1.27 6.31 13.01
CA ARG A 313 -1.69 6.69 14.37
C ARG A 313 -1.74 5.51 15.35
N ASP A 314 -2.23 4.35 14.92
CA ASP A 314 -2.24 3.16 15.77
C ASP A 314 -0.81 2.69 16.06
N MET A 315 0.12 2.85 15.11
CA MET A 315 1.55 2.55 15.28
C MET A 315 2.17 3.47 16.33
N ILE A 316 1.97 4.79 16.23
CA ILE A 316 2.46 5.75 17.23
C ILE A 316 1.87 5.46 18.62
N LEU A 317 0.57 5.15 18.71
CA LEU A 317 -0.06 4.76 19.96
C LEU A 317 0.49 3.44 20.51
N LEU A 318 0.73 2.45 19.64
CA LEU A 318 1.29 1.17 20.03
C LEU A 318 2.70 1.34 20.59
N GLN A 319 3.50 2.17 19.94
CA GLN A 319 4.84 2.56 20.36
C GLN A 319 4.81 3.15 21.77
N TYR A 320 4.00 4.18 21.98
CA TYR A 320 3.85 4.82 23.29
C TYR A 320 3.40 3.85 24.40
N LEU A 321 2.46 2.95 24.09
CA LEU A 321 1.99 1.92 25.04
C LEU A 321 3.03 0.83 25.33
N ARG A 322 4.00 0.60 24.42
CA ARG A 322 5.09 -0.39 24.57
C ARG A 322 6.27 0.18 25.33
N ASP A 323 6.69 1.40 24.99
CA ASP A 323 7.79 2.10 25.66
C ASP A 323 7.54 2.27 27.15
N ASN A 324 6.26 2.29 27.50
CA ASN A 324 5.79 2.35 28.86
C ASN A 324 4.94 1.11 29.20
N SER A 325 5.41 -0.08 28.82
CA SER A 325 4.67 -1.35 28.97
C SER A 325 4.29 -1.72 30.40
N GLU A 326 4.97 -1.14 31.40
CA GLU A 326 4.64 -1.27 32.82
C GLU A 326 3.55 -0.31 33.29
N GLU A 327 3.22 0.70 32.49
CA GLU A 327 2.28 1.77 32.81
C GLU A 327 0.98 1.64 32.00
N ALA A 328 -0.07 2.31 32.49
CA ALA A 328 -1.35 2.33 31.82
C ALA A 328 -1.84 3.78 31.71
N PHE A 329 -2.27 4.16 30.51
CA PHE A 329 -2.50 5.56 30.14
C PHE A 329 -3.96 5.86 29.92
N THR A 330 -4.39 7.04 30.33
CA THR A 330 -5.69 7.58 29.97
C THR A 330 -5.69 8.07 28.52
N VAL A 331 -6.89 8.22 27.95
CA VAL A 331 -7.05 8.76 26.59
C VAL A 331 -6.44 10.16 26.43
N ASN A 332 -6.47 10.97 27.48
CA ASN A 332 -5.96 12.35 27.43
C ASN A 332 -4.43 12.36 27.32
N GLU A 333 -3.74 11.47 28.04
CA GLU A 333 -2.28 11.33 27.97
C GLU A 333 -1.86 10.84 26.59
N LEU A 334 -2.56 9.84 26.05
CA LEU A 334 -2.31 9.31 24.70
C LEU A 334 -2.61 10.34 23.60
N GLN A 335 -3.62 11.19 23.79
CA GLN A 335 -3.86 12.31 22.88
C GLN A 335 -2.72 13.32 22.92
N GLN A 336 -2.21 13.63 24.11
CA GLN A 336 -1.11 14.57 24.25
C GLN A 336 0.16 14.03 23.57
N ALA A 337 0.48 12.75 23.76
CA ALA A 337 1.59 12.09 23.09
C ALA A 337 1.48 12.16 21.56
N LEU A 338 0.30 11.88 21.00
CA LEU A 338 0.06 12.04 19.56
C LEU A 338 0.23 13.49 19.07
N ARG A 339 -0.21 14.49 19.86
CA ARG A 339 0.01 15.89 19.50
C ARG A 339 1.48 16.29 19.56
N GLU A 340 2.24 15.71 20.47
CA GLU A 340 3.69 15.89 20.58
C GLU A 340 4.43 15.28 19.39
N SER A 341 3.91 14.18 18.81
CA SER A 341 4.39 13.60 17.56
C SER A 341 3.86 14.30 16.30
N GLY A 342 3.19 15.45 16.42
CA GLY A 342 2.73 16.26 15.29
C GLY A 342 1.33 15.92 14.74
N GLU A 343 0.62 14.95 15.31
CA GLU A 343 -0.72 14.56 14.91
C GLU A 343 -1.80 15.49 15.50
N ASN A 344 -2.71 16.01 14.67
CA ASN A 344 -3.82 16.83 15.15
C ASN A 344 -5.08 15.98 15.43
N VAL A 345 -5.17 15.44 16.65
CA VAL A 345 -6.21 14.46 17.01
C VAL A 345 -7.15 14.91 18.13
N SER A 346 -8.41 14.43 18.06
CA SER A 346 -9.41 14.58 19.13
C SER A 346 -9.50 13.33 20.02
N ASP A 347 -10.07 13.45 21.24
CA ASP A 347 -10.26 12.31 22.15
C ASP A 347 -11.06 11.18 21.51
N ARG A 348 -11.99 11.55 20.61
CA ARG A 348 -12.85 10.62 19.89
C ARG A 348 -12.01 9.75 18.96
N ASP A 349 -11.03 10.35 18.27
CA ASP A 349 -10.15 9.67 17.32
C ASP A 349 -9.21 8.70 18.04
N VAL A 350 -8.66 9.12 19.18
CA VAL A 350 -7.83 8.28 20.04
C VAL A 350 -8.63 7.08 20.58
N LYS A 351 -9.86 7.30 21.07
CA LYS A 351 -10.75 6.21 21.53
C LYS A 351 -11.08 5.23 20.42
N LYS A 352 -11.30 5.70 19.18
CA LYS A 352 -11.60 4.86 18.02
C LYS A 352 -10.40 3.95 17.70
N SER A 353 -9.21 4.52 17.69
CA SER A 353 -7.91 3.85 17.46
C SER A 353 -7.65 2.78 18.53
N LEU A 354 -7.71 3.14 19.81
CA LEU A 354 -7.52 2.20 20.93
C LEU A 354 -8.54 1.06 20.95
N LYS A 355 -9.81 1.33 20.62
CA LYS A 355 -10.84 0.29 20.51
C LYS A 355 -10.53 -0.70 19.38
N SER A 356 -10.05 -0.20 18.24
CA SER A 356 -9.57 -1.00 17.10
C SER A 356 -8.37 -1.88 17.50
N MET A 357 -7.34 -1.26 18.10
CA MET A 357 -6.14 -1.95 18.58
C MET A 357 -6.47 -3.05 19.62
N LYS A 358 -7.38 -2.76 20.55
CA LYS A 358 -7.83 -3.77 21.53
C LYS A 358 -8.55 -4.94 20.87
N HIS A 359 -9.39 -4.69 19.88
CA HIS A 359 -10.07 -5.77 19.16
C HIS A 359 -9.07 -6.70 18.46
N LYS A 360 -7.95 -6.13 17.98
CA LYS A 360 -6.83 -6.84 17.34
C LYS A 360 -5.82 -7.45 18.33
N GLY A 361 -5.98 -7.20 19.63
CA GLY A 361 -5.10 -7.74 20.69
C GLY A 361 -3.82 -6.94 20.94
N TYR A 362 -3.65 -5.78 20.29
CA TYR A 362 -2.48 -4.90 20.46
C TYR A 362 -2.55 -4.04 21.71
N ALA A 363 -3.75 -3.73 22.21
CA ALA A 363 -3.94 -2.92 23.40
C ALA A 363 -4.88 -3.61 24.39
N ASN A 364 -4.61 -3.45 25.67
CA ASN A 364 -5.50 -3.82 26.76
C ASN A 364 -6.15 -2.57 27.34
N VAL A 365 -7.31 -2.78 27.97
CA VAL A 365 -7.95 -1.73 28.76
C VAL A 365 -8.28 -2.29 30.14
N GLN A 366 -7.91 -1.54 31.15
CA GLN A 366 -8.24 -1.79 32.53
C GLN A 366 -8.94 -0.57 33.12
N LYS A 367 -9.69 -0.78 34.20
CA LYS A 367 -10.20 0.35 34.99
C LYS A 367 -9.14 0.71 36.01
N GLY A 368 -8.61 1.92 35.90
CA GLY A 368 -7.69 2.47 36.87
C GLY A 368 -8.38 2.76 38.22
N ASP A 369 -7.57 3.07 39.21
CA ASP A 369 -8.02 3.39 40.58
C ASP A 369 -8.91 4.64 40.64
N SER A 370 -8.76 5.53 39.65
CA SER A 370 -9.60 6.72 39.45
C SER A 370 -10.99 6.41 38.84
N GLY A 371 -11.22 5.17 38.41
CA GLY A 371 -12.43 4.73 37.70
C GLY A 371 -12.43 5.04 36.19
N LEU A 372 -11.39 5.69 35.69
CA LEU A 372 -11.17 5.93 34.27
C LEU A 372 -10.58 4.68 33.59
N ASN A 373 -10.81 4.56 32.29
CA ASN A 373 -10.19 3.51 31.49
C ASN A 373 -8.74 3.88 31.21
N GLU A 374 -7.83 3.00 31.60
CA GLU A 374 -6.40 3.09 31.34
C GLU A 374 -6.01 1.99 30.34
N TRP A 375 -5.10 2.31 29.43
CA TRP A 375 -4.72 1.46 28.31
C TRP A 375 -3.25 1.09 28.40
N SER A 376 -2.92 -0.15 28.09
CA SER A 376 -1.55 -0.69 28.10
C SER A 376 -1.32 -1.61 26.90
N ALA A 377 -0.06 -1.97 26.62
CA ALA A 377 0.26 -2.90 25.54
C ALA A 377 -0.37 -4.30 25.78
N GLY A 378 -0.87 -4.90 24.70
CA GLY A 378 -1.42 -6.25 24.71
C GLY A 378 -0.34 -7.35 24.59
N PRO A 379 -0.65 -8.61 24.93
CA PRO A 379 0.31 -9.72 24.86
C PRO A 379 0.79 -10.04 23.43
N PHE A 380 -0.01 -9.64 22.44
CA PHE A 380 0.33 -9.80 21.03
C PHE A 380 1.30 -8.70 20.56
N ALA A 381 1.16 -7.47 21.08
CA ALA A 381 2.10 -6.37 20.84
C ALA A 381 3.53 -6.70 21.32
N ALA A 382 3.66 -7.52 22.36
CA ALA A 382 4.94 -7.98 22.90
C ALA A 382 5.61 -9.12 22.09
N ARG A 383 4.96 -9.64 21.03
CA ARG A 383 5.44 -10.82 20.28
C ARG A 383 5.49 -10.62 18.75
N ALA A 384 4.91 -9.54 18.26
CA ALA A 384 4.90 -9.23 16.83
C ALA A 384 6.19 -8.49 16.46
N GLU A 385 7.30 -9.22 16.38
CA GLU A 385 8.51 -8.75 15.70
C GLU A 385 8.50 -9.31 14.28
N HIS A 386 8.45 -8.42 13.28
CA HIS A 386 8.53 -8.82 11.87
C HIS A 386 9.66 -8.04 11.21
N LYS A 387 10.87 -8.60 11.25
CA LYS A 387 12.02 -8.10 10.50
C LYS A 387 11.98 -8.71 9.11
N SER A 388 11.39 -8.01 8.15
CA SER A 388 11.60 -8.35 6.74
C SER A 388 12.97 -7.80 6.34
N HIS A 389 13.90 -8.67 5.95
CA HIS A 389 15.16 -8.26 5.32
C HIS A 389 15.22 -8.91 3.93
N PHE A 390 15.62 -8.15 2.92
CA PHE A 390 15.73 -8.63 1.55
C PHE A 390 17.20 -8.77 1.16
N ASP A 391 17.62 -10.02 0.92
CA ASP A 391 18.90 -10.30 0.29
C ASP A 391 18.75 -10.20 -1.24
N TRP A 392 19.05 -9.03 -1.80
CA TRP A 392 18.92 -8.80 -3.24
C TRP A 392 19.87 -9.66 -4.07
N GLN A 393 20.99 -10.13 -3.50
CA GLN A 393 21.86 -11.08 -4.18
C GLN A 393 21.16 -12.44 -4.30
N GLU A 394 20.56 -12.94 -3.22
CA GLU A 394 19.77 -14.18 -3.25
C GLU A 394 18.64 -14.08 -4.29
N ILE A 395 17.91 -12.96 -4.33
CA ILE A 395 16.83 -12.74 -5.32
C ILE A 395 17.35 -12.81 -6.77
N VAL A 396 18.49 -12.16 -7.05
CA VAL A 396 19.09 -12.17 -8.40
C VAL A 396 19.59 -13.56 -8.78
N ASP A 397 20.25 -14.26 -7.85
CA ASP A 397 20.80 -15.60 -8.08
C ASP A 397 19.68 -16.61 -8.36
N ASP A 398 18.58 -16.53 -7.60
CA ASP A 398 17.42 -17.38 -7.81
C ASP A 398 16.69 -17.06 -9.11
N ALA A 399 16.60 -15.78 -9.49
CA ALA A 399 16.06 -15.40 -10.78
C ALA A 399 16.83 -16.06 -11.94
N GLU A 400 18.17 -16.13 -11.85
CA GLU A 400 18.99 -16.84 -12.87
C GLU A 400 18.63 -18.33 -12.96
N VAL A 401 18.37 -18.99 -11.84
CA VAL A 401 18.00 -20.41 -11.80
C VAL A 401 16.61 -20.61 -12.42
N VAL A 402 15.64 -19.80 -12.00
CA VAL A 402 14.25 -19.92 -12.43
C VAL A 402 14.12 -19.69 -13.94
N VAL A 403 14.80 -18.69 -14.52
CA VAL A 403 14.71 -18.45 -15.98
C VAL A 403 15.29 -19.59 -16.81
N ARG A 404 16.38 -20.23 -16.35
CA ARG A 404 16.96 -21.42 -17.01
C ARG A 404 15.99 -22.62 -16.97
N ASP A 405 15.16 -22.68 -15.93
CA ASP A 405 14.16 -23.73 -15.76
C ASP A 405 12.89 -23.51 -16.60
N ILE A 406 12.49 -22.27 -16.88
CA ILE A 406 11.23 -21.97 -17.60
C ILE A 406 11.39 -21.54 -19.06
N LEU A 407 12.59 -21.10 -19.48
CA LEU A 407 12.88 -20.61 -20.83
C LEU A 407 13.85 -21.51 -21.60
N ASN A 408 13.95 -21.30 -22.91
CA ASN A 408 14.99 -21.94 -23.71
C ASN A 408 16.38 -21.36 -23.36
N GLU A 409 17.44 -22.11 -23.62
CA GLU A 409 18.81 -21.74 -23.23
C GLU A 409 19.24 -20.36 -23.77
N GLU A 410 18.89 -20.05 -25.03
CA GLU A 410 19.20 -18.75 -25.64
C GLU A 410 18.49 -17.60 -24.91
N ASP A 411 17.18 -17.74 -24.66
CA ASP A 411 16.39 -16.71 -23.98
C ASP A 411 16.81 -16.53 -22.51
N ALA A 412 17.13 -17.63 -21.82
CA ALA A 412 17.55 -17.62 -20.42
C ALA A 412 18.88 -16.88 -20.24
N GLU A 413 19.89 -17.18 -21.07
CA GLU A 413 21.18 -16.52 -20.97
C GLU A 413 21.12 -15.05 -21.42
N GLU A 414 20.24 -14.71 -22.37
CA GLU A 414 19.96 -13.30 -22.69
C GLU A 414 19.37 -12.57 -21.47
N TYR A 415 18.36 -13.16 -20.80
CA TYR A 415 17.77 -12.58 -19.60
C TYR A 415 18.82 -12.35 -18.52
N VAL A 416 19.63 -13.37 -18.21
CA VAL A 416 20.68 -13.29 -17.18
C VAL A 416 21.69 -12.17 -17.51
N ALA A 417 22.13 -12.11 -18.76
CA ALA A 417 23.09 -11.09 -19.19
C ALA A 417 22.50 -9.66 -19.12
N ARG A 418 21.20 -9.51 -19.40
CA ARG A 418 20.52 -8.20 -19.44
C ARG A 418 20.07 -7.69 -18.08
N PHE A 419 19.60 -8.56 -17.19
CA PHE A 419 18.88 -8.14 -15.98
C PHE A 419 19.49 -8.64 -14.66
N CYS A 420 20.34 -9.67 -14.69
CA CYS A 420 20.97 -10.21 -13.48
C CYS A 420 22.43 -9.77 -13.33
N ARG A 421 22.99 -9.01 -14.29
CA ARG A 421 24.41 -8.64 -14.33
C ARG A 421 24.65 -7.23 -14.86
N GLY A 422 25.79 -6.66 -14.47
CA GLY A 422 26.26 -5.37 -14.99
C GLY A 422 25.22 -4.26 -14.83
N ASP A 423 24.96 -3.53 -15.90
CA ASP A 423 24.02 -2.40 -15.92
C ASP A 423 22.57 -2.83 -15.62
N GLY A 424 22.22 -4.11 -15.76
CA GLY A 424 20.91 -4.65 -15.41
C GLY A 424 20.59 -4.60 -13.91
N LEU A 425 21.62 -4.42 -13.07
CA LEU A 425 21.49 -4.28 -11.63
C LEU A 425 21.42 -2.81 -11.18
N LEU A 426 21.56 -1.87 -12.11
CA LEU A 426 21.49 -0.45 -11.81
C LEU A 426 20.03 0.03 -11.83
N VAL A 427 19.63 0.72 -10.76
CA VAL A 427 18.30 1.27 -10.58
C VAL A 427 18.40 2.75 -10.23
N THR A 428 17.42 3.55 -10.66
CA THR A 428 17.33 4.97 -10.31
C THR A 428 16.32 5.15 -9.19
N HIS A 429 16.78 5.51 -8.00
CA HIS A 429 15.94 5.59 -6.82
C HIS A 429 14.73 6.54 -7.06
N PRO A 430 13.48 6.07 -6.83
CA PRO A 430 12.28 6.78 -7.26
C PRO A 430 12.07 8.11 -6.52
N PHE A 431 12.69 8.31 -5.35
CA PHE A 431 12.51 9.50 -4.53
C PHE A 431 13.71 10.45 -4.54
N THR A 432 14.93 9.96 -4.75
CA THR A 432 16.14 10.81 -4.74
C THR A 432 16.67 11.05 -6.15
N GLY A 433 16.38 10.16 -7.10
CA GLY A 433 16.91 10.20 -8.45
C GLY A 433 18.36 9.71 -8.55
N GLU A 434 18.93 9.21 -7.46
CA GLU A 434 20.28 8.64 -7.44
C GLU A 434 20.31 7.28 -8.12
N VAL A 435 21.39 6.99 -8.85
CA VAL A 435 21.58 5.67 -9.47
C VAL A 435 22.34 4.79 -8.48
N LEU A 436 21.73 3.67 -8.14
CA LEU A 436 22.20 2.71 -7.15
C LEU A 436 22.38 1.34 -7.80
N ASN A 437 23.26 0.53 -7.24
CA ASN A 437 23.33 -0.89 -7.55
C ASN A 437 22.47 -1.66 -6.56
N LEU A 438 21.44 -2.36 -7.04
CA LEU A 438 20.44 -3.01 -6.17
C LEU A 438 21.04 -4.09 -5.26
N VAL A 439 22.18 -4.68 -5.64
CA VAL A 439 22.86 -5.72 -4.84
C VAL A 439 23.80 -5.11 -3.79
N GLU A 440 24.43 -3.98 -4.11
CA GLU A 440 25.44 -3.36 -3.24
C GLU A 440 24.84 -2.34 -2.26
N GLN A 441 23.74 -1.70 -2.63
CA GLN A 441 23.13 -0.59 -1.89
C GLN A 441 21.61 -0.76 -1.68
N GLY A 442 20.99 -1.76 -2.32
CA GLY A 442 19.56 -2.01 -2.18
C GLY A 442 19.17 -2.60 -0.82
N SER A 443 20.12 -3.16 -0.07
CA SER A 443 19.95 -3.59 1.33
C SER A 443 19.95 -2.39 2.28
N ASP A 444 20.89 -1.47 2.12
CA ASP A 444 21.24 -0.49 3.16
C ASP A 444 20.15 0.57 3.36
N GLU A 445 19.46 1.01 2.32
CA GLU A 445 18.41 2.05 2.43
C GLU A 445 17.03 1.45 2.79
N PHE A 446 16.76 0.20 2.42
CA PHE A 446 15.61 -0.54 2.95
C PHE A 446 15.82 -0.84 4.42
N GLU A 447 17.04 -1.24 4.80
CA GLU A 447 17.42 -1.34 6.19
C GLU A 447 17.40 0.02 6.88
N GLU A 448 17.80 1.13 6.28
CA GLU A 448 17.77 2.44 6.96
C GLU A 448 16.34 3.00 7.04
N THR A 449 15.46 2.78 6.05
CA THR A 449 14.05 3.21 6.12
C THR A 449 13.22 2.29 7.02
N LEU A 450 13.43 0.97 6.90
CA LEU A 450 12.84 0.00 7.80
C LEU A 450 13.49 0.08 9.18
N ALA A 451 14.74 0.50 9.33
CA ALA A 451 15.41 0.79 10.59
C ALA A 451 15.31 2.24 11.05
N ASP A 452 14.71 3.16 10.30
CA ASP A 452 14.27 4.47 10.77
C ASP A 452 12.83 4.32 11.24
N ALA A 453 11.98 3.66 10.45
CA ALA A 453 10.69 3.16 10.91
C ALA A 453 10.88 2.18 12.08
N GLU A 454 11.89 1.29 12.03
CA GLU A 454 12.29 0.43 13.14
C GLU A 454 13.23 1.14 14.11
N SER A 455 13.78 2.36 13.94
CA SER A 455 14.59 3.10 14.96
C SER A 455 13.69 4.00 15.80
N ASP A 456 12.69 4.60 15.15
CA ASP A 456 11.43 4.95 15.79
C ASP A 456 10.81 3.73 16.52
N MET A 457 11.19 2.49 16.13
CA MET A 457 10.97 1.27 16.92
C MET A 457 12.24 0.64 17.58
N ALA A 458 13.49 1.14 17.58
CA ALA A 458 14.72 0.32 17.91
C ALA A 458 15.52 0.89 19.06
N ASP A 459 15.17 2.09 19.54
CA ASP A 459 15.29 2.38 20.97
C ASP A 459 14.47 1.37 21.84
N VAL A 460 13.69 0.46 21.22
CA VAL A 460 12.83 -0.58 21.85
C VAL A 460 13.50 -1.96 21.96
N PHE A 461 14.58 -2.29 21.24
CA PHE A 461 14.93 -3.70 20.98
C PHE A 461 16.26 -4.23 21.50
N ASP A 462 17.14 -3.42 22.11
CA ASP A 462 18.47 -3.89 22.55
C ASP A 462 18.67 -3.87 24.08
N GLU A 463 18.10 -4.86 24.77
CA GLU A 463 18.72 -5.45 25.96
C GLU A 463 18.24 -6.91 26.20
N PRO A 464 19.14 -7.89 26.36
CA PRO A 464 18.76 -9.26 26.67
C PRO A 464 18.32 -9.36 28.13
N VAL A 465 17.01 -9.45 28.38
CA VAL A 465 16.44 -9.87 29.67
C VAL A 465 16.70 -11.36 29.87
N TYR A 466 17.96 -11.79 30.04
CA TYR A 466 18.40 -12.97 30.80
C TYR A 466 19.94 -13.11 30.75
N ALA A 467 20.65 -12.28 31.52
CA ALA A 467 21.97 -12.62 32.04
C ALA A 467 21.84 -12.90 33.55
N GLY A 468 22.08 -14.17 33.91
CA GLY A 468 21.65 -14.77 35.17
C GLY A 468 22.10 -14.06 36.45
N ALA A 469 21.13 -13.79 37.32
CA ALA A 469 21.37 -13.68 38.75
C ALA A 469 21.80 -15.05 39.27
N SER A 470 23.10 -15.17 39.52
CA SER A 470 23.73 -16.27 40.22
C SER A 470 22.99 -16.59 41.52
N THR A 471 22.65 -17.86 41.67
CA THR A 471 22.12 -18.50 42.86
C THR A 471 23.16 -18.40 43.99
N GLU A 472 22.89 -17.60 45.02
CA GLU A 472 23.53 -17.77 46.32
C GLU A 472 22.47 -18.09 47.38
N SER A 473 22.58 -19.34 47.82
CA SER A 473 22.11 -20.02 49.04
C SER A 473 21.59 -19.16 50.19
N ASN A 474 20.57 -19.68 50.88
CA ASN A 474 20.64 -19.74 52.33
C ASN A 474 19.90 -20.95 52.95
N ASP A 475 20.70 -21.66 53.76
CA ASP A 475 20.40 -22.38 54.99
C ASP A 475 19.53 -23.65 54.99
N GLU A 476 20.24 -24.78 54.93
CA GLU A 476 20.00 -25.90 55.82
C GLU A 476 20.27 -25.48 57.28
N ASN A 477 19.27 -25.60 58.15
CA ASN A 477 19.54 -25.87 59.56
C ASN A 477 18.56 -26.91 60.13
N SER A 478 19.10 -28.09 60.39
CA SER A 478 18.50 -29.19 61.13
C SER A 478 18.35 -28.85 62.61
N GLY A 479 17.16 -29.05 63.19
CA GLY A 479 16.93 -28.90 64.63
C GLY A 479 15.75 -29.73 65.13
N LEU A 480 16.08 -30.80 65.87
CA LEU A 480 15.23 -31.82 66.47
C LEU A 480 14.09 -31.34 67.41
N SER A 481 13.12 -32.25 67.57
CA SER A 481 12.34 -32.61 68.78
C SER A 481 10.99 -31.92 69.03
N GLY A 482 9.97 -32.73 69.37
CA GLY A 482 8.72 -32.21 69.95
C GLY A 482 7.48 -33.09 69.79
N PHE A 483 7.38 -34.12 70.63
CA PHE A 483 6.26 -35.05 70.83
C PHE A 483 5.01 -34.36 71.43
N LEU A 484 3.79 -34.85 71.11
CA LEU A 484 2.43 -34.71 71.72
C LEU A 484 1.39 -34.34 70.63
N GLY A 485 0.23 -34.98 70.41
CA GLY A 485 -0.50 -36.05 71.10
C GLY A 485 -2.02 -35.85 70.88
N SER A 486 -2.73 -36.93 70.55
CA SER A 486 -4.21 -37.10 70.52
C SER A 486 -4.97 -36.34 69.42
N SER A 487 -6.04 -36.83 68.79
CA SER A 487 -7.03 -37.90 69.00
C SER A 487 -7.68 -38.16 67.61
N GLY A 488 -8.34 -39.24 67.25
CA GLY A 488 -8.91 -40.41 67.89
C GLY A 488 -9.85 -41.01 66.83
N ALA A 489 -9.77 -42.32 66.60
CA ALA A 489 -10.60 -43.05 65.66
C ALA A 489 -11.99 -43.37 66.24
N GLY A 490 -12.98 -43.62 65.39
CA GLY A 490 -14.13 -44.44 65.74
C GLY A 490 -15.45 -44.07 65.04
N GLU A 491 -15.86 -44.98 64.14
CA GLU A 491 -17.19 -45.17 63.53
C GLU A 491 -17.68 -44.18 62.44
#